data_AF-A0A1S6J500-F1
#
_entry.id   AF-A0A1S6J500-F1
#
_cell.length_a   1.000
_cell.length_b   1.000
_cell.length_c   1.000
_cell.angle_alpha   90.00
_cell.angle_beta   90.00
_cell.angle_gamma   90.00
#
_symmetry.space_group_name_H-M   'P 1'
#
loop_
_entity.id
_entity.type
_entity.pdbx_description
1 polymer ?
#
loop_
_entity_poly.entity_id
_entity_poly.type
_entity_poly.pdbx_seq_one_letter_code
_entity_poly.pdbx_strand_id
1 'polypeptide(L)'
;MTPEEYERWIIRDCARCGRRASKSAEWSDGPICRTCYNRAMLVRGCCPGSRADRLLPGREATGTPVCRDCAGITRDFFCDRCGFEGFLLGGRLCERCTLANTLGRLLDDGTGHVATSLQPLVTSLLEMDRPKSRLIWLRNPNVVRLLRGLAAGSIPLTHDGLHQETPWRTVVHLRDLLMDSGVLPRVDRRILLYQRWLAERLATVQQADLDAWHTEKPATRRPAQTFLRWCMKTSRMPRLALSTMGPPSPSDWETRPPHFRSPSPASCGHTSSPADTCPTPAAEAHGGSSPDASPASR
;
A
#
# COMPACT_ATOMS: atom_id res chain seq x y z
N MET A 1 8.55 -27.96 43.81
CA MET A 1 9.47 -27.40 42.81
C MET A 1 9.54 -25.91 43.05
N THR A 2 10.62 -25.44 43.65
CA THR A 2 10.83 -24.00 43.86
C THR A 2 11.05 -23.30 42.51
N PRO A 3 10.83 -21.97 42.42
CA PRO A 3 11.19 -21.21 41.22
C PRO A 3 12.63 -21.44 40.76
N GLU A 4 13.55 -21.60 41.71
CA GLU A 4 14.98 -21.88 41.48
C GLU A 4 15.23 -23.28 40.91
N GLU A 5 14.46 -24.28 41.37
CA GLU A 5 14.48 -25.63 40.79
C GLU A 5 13.90 -25.64 39.37
N TYR A 6 12.80 -24.93 39.14
CA TYR A 6 12.17 -24.78 37.82
C TYR A 6 13.12 -24.09 36.82
N GLU A 7 13.80 -23.03 37.25
CA GLU A 7 14.77 -22.29 36.45
C GLU A 7 16.00 -23.12 36.11
N ARG A 8 16.50 -23.93 37.06
CA ARG A 8 17.62 -24.86 36.86
C ARG A 8 17.30 -25.99 35.88
N TRP A 9 16.04 -26.42 35.81
CA TRP A 9 15.62 -27.49 34.89
C TRP A 9 15.34 -26.98 33.47
N ILE A 10 14.87 -25.74 33.33
CA ILE A 10 14.49 -25.15 32.04
C ILE A 10 15.64 -24.42 31.37
N ILE A 11 16.51 -23.72 32.10
CA ILE A 11 17.63 -22.99 31.50
C ILE A 11 18.83 -23.93 31.35
N ARG A 12 19.21 -24.22 30.10
CA ARG A 12 20.33 -25.11 29.75
C ARG A 12 21.18 -24.48 28.64
N ASP A 13 22.41 -24.96 28.48
CA ASP A 13 23.25 -24.58 27.36
C ASP A 13 22.75 -25.30 26.10
N CYS A 14 22.38 -24.51 25.09
CA CYS A 14 21.82 -25.05 23.86
C CYS A 14 22.88 -25.83 23.08
N ALA A 15 22.62 -27.11 22.78
CA ALA A 15 23.55 -27.97 22.06
C ALA A 15 23.97 -27.44 20.67
N ARG A 16 23.14 -26.59 20.04
CA ARG A 16 23.41 -26.04 18.71
C ARG A 16 24.09 -24.68 18.69
N CYS A 17 23.94 -23.86 19.72
CA CYS A 17 24.47 -22.49 19.71
C CYS A 17 25.26 -22.11 20.96
N GLY A 18 25.42 -23.02 21.91
CA GLY A 18 26.14 -22.82 23.17
C GLY A 18 25.50 -21.84 24.16
N ARG A 19 24.48 -21.08 23.75
CA ARG A 19 23.85 -20.08 24.63
C ARG A 19 23.02 -20.73 25.72
N ARG A 20 23.18 -20.22 26.94
CA ARG A 20 22.33 -20.51 28.10
C ARG A 20 20.96 -19.88 27.92
N ALA A 21 19.94 -20.69 27.73
CA ALA A 21 18.57 -20.24 27.46
C ALA A 21 17.54 -21.29 27.88
N SER A 22 16.27 -20.88 27.98
CA SER A 22 15.17 -21.81 28.20
C SER A 22 15.08 -22.86 27.09
N LYS A 23 15.10 -24.13 27.49
CA LYS A 23 14.94 -25.29 26.63
C LYS A 23 13.55 -25.31 26.01
N SER A 24 13.49 -25.51 24.70
CA SER A 24 12.25 -25.67 23.93
C SER A 24 12.04 -27.10 23.45
N ALA A 25 13.11 -27.87 23.28
CA ALA A 25 13.06 -29.29 22.97
C ALA A 25 14.28 -30.01 23.57
N GLU A 26 14.11 -31.32 23.79
CA GLU A 26 15.19 -32.26 24.08
C GLU A 26 15.26 -33.22 22.90
N TRP A 27 16.37 -33.23 22.17
CA TRP A 27 16.60 -34.07 20.98
C TRP A 27 17.88 -34.89 21.17
N SER A 28 18.22 -35.73 20.19
CA SER A 28 19.41 -36.58 20.22
C SER A 28 20.73 -35.79 20.29
N ASP A 29 20.74 -34.55 19.80
CA ASP A 29 21.87 -33.62 19.95
C ASP A 29 21.91 -32.91 21.31
N GLY A 30 20.86 -33.02 22.14
CA GLY A 30 20.77 -32.43 23.48
C GLY A 30 19.68 -31.34 23.62
N PRO A 31 19.77 -30.47 24.63
CA PRO A 31 18.77 -29.44 24.87
C PRO A 31 18.84 -28.32 23.82
N ILE A 32 17.70 -27.95 23.25
CA ILE A 32 17.59 -26.98 22.15
C ILE A 32 16.82 -25.74 22.60
N CYS A 33 17.40 -24.56 22.42
CA CYS A 33 16.72 -23.28 22.70
C CYS A 33 15.71 -22.91 21.60
N ARG A 34 14.75 -22.01 21.93
CA ARG A 34 13.67 -21.58 21.00
C ARG A 34 14.16 -21.11 19.64
N THR A 35 15.27 -20.37 19.61
CA THR A 35 15.82 -19.83 18.35
C THR A 35 16.37 -20.96 17.47
N CYS A 36 17.09 -21.92 18.05
CA CYS A 36 17.62 -23.07 17.32
C CYS A 36 16.51 -24.03 16.89
N TYR A 37 15.49 -24.22 17.73
CA TYR A 37 14.28 -24.96 17.37
C TYR A 37 13.59 -24.31 16.16
N ASN A 38 13.30 -23.00 16.22
CA ASN A 38 12.64 -22.29 15.11
C ASN A 38 13.46 -22.34 13.82
N ARG A 39 14.80 -22.25 13.89
CA ARG A 39 15.68 -22.40 12.72
C ARG A 39 15.61 -23.81 12.14
N ALA A 40 15.61 -24.84 12.99
CA ALA A 40 15.47 -26.23 12.56
C ALA A 40 14.18 -26.47 11.78
N MET A 41 13.11 -25.79 12.17
CA MET A 41 11.79 -25.89 11.54
C MET A 41 11.71 -25.24 10.16
N LEU A 42 12.75 -24.50 9.74
CA LEU A 42 12.89 -23.90 8.41
C LEU A 42 13.76 -24.75 7.48
N VAL A 43 14.45 -25.77 8.01
CA VAL A 43 15.34 -26.61 7.20
C VAL A 43 14.52 -27.72 6.55
N ARG A 44 14.48 -27.72 5.22
CA ARG A 44 13.83 -28.74 4.41
C ARG A 44 14.74 -29.15 3.26
N GLY A 45 14.55 -30.37 2.80
CA GLY A 45 15.26 -30.90 1.64
C GLY A 45 15.29 -32.43 1.68
N CYS A 46 16.04 -32.99 0.73
CA CYS A 46 16.30 -34.42 0.67
C CYS A 46 17.16 -34.87 1.87
N CYS A 47 16.61 -35.75 2.70
CA CYS A 47 17.33 -36.31 3.83
C CYS A 47 18.44 -37.28 3.35
N PRO A 48 19.70 -37.15 3.82
CA PRO A 48 20.78 -38.07 3.44
C PRO A 48 20.48 -39.55 3.74
N GLY A 49 19.89 -39.85 4.90
CA GLY A 49 19.56 -41.22 5.30
C GLY A 49 18.32 -41.80 4.58
N SER A 50 17.17 -41.13 4.69
CA SER A 50 15.89 -41.64 4.16
C SER A 50 15.59 -41.26 2.71
N ARG A 51 16.35 -40.35 2.11
CA ARG A 51 16.14 -39.75 0.77
C ARG A 51 14.79 -39.06 0.56
N ALA A 52 13.98 -38.90 1.60
CA ALA A 52 12.72 -38.18 1.52
C ALA A 52 12.95 -36.66 1.51
N ASP A 53 12.26 -35.93 0.63
CA ASP A 53 12.26 -34.46 0.61
C ASP A 53 11.24 -33.91 1.61
N ARG A 54 11.73 -33.53 2.80
CA ARG A 54 10.87 -33.23 3.95
C ARG A 54 11.54 -32.34 4.99
N LEU A 55 10.93 -32.19 6.16
CA LEU A 55 11.51 -31.42 7.27
C LEU A 55 12.77 -32.12 7.80
N LEU A 56 13.86 -31.36 7.99
CA LEU A 56 15.14 -31.86 8.50
C LEU A 56 15.49 -31.20 9.85
N PRO A 57 14.73 -31.50 10.92
CA PRO A 57 14.91 -30.81 12.19
C PRO A 57 16.12 -31.31 12.98
N GLY A 58 16.53 -32.57 12.77
CA GLY A 58 17.61 -33.22 13.49
C GLY A 58 18.99 -32.93 12.92
N ARG A 59 20.02 -33.39 13.62
CA ARG A 59 21.41 -33.34 13.15
C ARG A 59 22.08 -34.69 13.37
N GLU A 60 22.90 -35.10 12.42
CA GLU A 60 23.87 -36.17 12.63
C GLU A 60 25.06 -35.67 13.46
N ALA A 61 25.95 -36.59 13.88
CA ALA A 61 27.15 -36.26 14.64
C ALA A 61 28.07 -35.24 13.93
N THR A 62 28.06 -35.22 12.60
CA THR A 62 28.80 -34.28 11.76
C THR A 62 28.13 -32.90 11.66
N GLY A 63 26.92 -32.74 12.19
CA GLY A 63 26.11 -31.52 12.12
C GLY A 63 25.18 -31.43 10.91
N THR A 64 25.26 -32.38 9.97
CA THR A 64 24.40 -32.46 8.76
C THR A 64 22.92 -32.55 9.14
N PRO A 65 22.02 -31.73 8.54
CA PRO A 65 20.60 -31.81 8.81
C PRO A 65 19.98 -33.13 8.31
N VAL A 66 19.14 -33.75 9.15
CA VAL A 66 18.43 -34.99 8.84
C VAL A 66 16.97 -34.95 9.31
N CYS A 67 16.14 -35.81 8.74
CA CYS A 67 14.73 -35.91 9.11
C CYS A 67 14.56 -36.38 10.56
N ARG A 68 13.35 -36.18 11.10
CA ARG A 68 13.02 -36.59 12.48
C ARG A 68 13.29 -38.08 12.73
N ASP A 69 13.03 -38.94 11.75
CA ASP A 69 13.11 -40.39 11.91
C ASP A 69 14.59 -40.82 11.98
N CYS A 70 15.43 -40.33 11.07
CA CYS A 70 16.88 -40.58 11.09
C CYS A 70 17.57 -40.01 12.34
N ALA A 71 17.04 -38.92 12.91
CA ALA A 71 17.56 -38.32 14.13
C ALA A 71 17.01 -38.95 15.43
N GLY A 72 16.08 -39.91 15.35
CA GLY A 72 15.41 -40.49 16.52
C GLY A 72 14.49 -39.52 17.27
N ILE A 73 13.99 -38.47 16.59
CA ILE A 73 13.09 -37.48 17.18
C ILE A 73 11.65 -38.00 17.12
N THR A 74 11.10 -38.36 18.29
CA THR A 74 9.73 -38.89 18.42
C THR A 74 8.65 -37.82 18.32
N ARG A 75 9.00 -36.53 18.42
CA ARG A 75 8.03 -35.44 18.33
C ARG A 75 7.36 -35.41 16.96
N ASP A 76 6.06 -35.20 16.96
CA ASP A 76 5.26 -35.07 15.75
C ASP A 76 5.29 -33.64 15.21
N PHE A 77 5.46 -33.50 13.89
CA PHE A 77 5.52 -32.24 13.17
C PHE A 77 4.46 -32.13 12.07
N PHE A 78 3.51 -33.08 11.98
CA PHE A 78 2.44 -33.06 11.00
C PHE A 78 1.27 -32.19 11.46
N CYS A 79 0.79 -31.33 10.55
CA CYS A 79 -0.38 -30.51 10.78
C CYS A 79 -1.64 -31.38 10.84
N ASP A 80 -2.40 -31.29 11.94
CA ASP A 80 -3.60 -32.11 12.13
C ASP A 80 -4.72 -31.84 11.09
N ARG A 81 -4.67 -30.68 10.41
CA ARG A 81 -5.64 -30.34 9.36
C ARG A 81 -5.20 -30.75 7.95
N CYS A 82 -3.98 -30.42 7.57
CA CYS A 82 -3.53 -30.56 6.17
C CYS A 82 -2.41 -31.57 5.97
N GLY A 83 -1.95 -32.24 7.03
CA GLY A 83 -0.87 -33.22 6.97
C GLY A 83 0.50 -32.63 6.64
N PHE A 84 0.64 -31.30 6.52
CA PHE A 84 1.94 -30.69 6.22
C PHE A 84 2.91 -30.89 7.39
N GLU A 85 4.07 -31.49 7.11
CA GLU A 85 5.16 -31.62 8.08
C GLU A 85 5.91 -30.28 8.19
N GLY A 86 5.97 -29.67 9.38
CA GLY A 86 6.69 -28.41 9.54
C GLY A 86 6.56 -27.76 10.90
N PHE A 87 6.72 -26.43 10.93
CA PHE A 87 6.52 -25.64 12.14
C PHE A 87 5.03 -25.62 12.51
N LEU A 88 4.71 -26.22 13.66
CA LEU A 88 3.36 -26.21 14.20
C LEU A 88 3.21 -25.11 15.26
N LEU A 89 2.10 -24.39 15.19
CA LEU A 89 1.63 -23.43 16.18
C LEU A 89 0.69 -24.12 17.18
N GLY A 90 -0.04 -23.32 17.97
CA GLY A 90 -1.04 -23.83 18.90
C GLY A 90 -2.08 -24.73 18.22
N GLY A 91 -2.53 -25.77 18.91
CA GLY A 91 -3.49 -26.74 18.35
C GLY A 91 -2.92 -27.62 17.24
N ARG A 92 -1.59 -27.77 17.14
CA ARG A 92 -0.88 -28.62 16.15
C ARG A 92 -1.21 -28.26 14.69
N LEU A 93 -1.46 -26.98 14.42
CA LEU A 93 -1.70 -26.47 13.07
C LEU A 93 -0.46 -25.79 12.50
N CYS A 94 -0.21 -25.98 11.20
CA CYS A 94 0.83 -25.23 10.50
C CYS A 94 0.47 -23.74 10.40
N GLU A 95 1.46 -22.91 10.01
CA GLU A 95 1.25 -21.46 9.86
C GLU A 95 0.12 -21.12 8.87
N ARG A 96 -0.02 -21.88 7.77
CA ARG A 96 -1.08 -21.69 6.76
C ARG A 96 -2.47 -22.00 7.30
N CYS A 97 -2.64 -23.13 8.00
CA CYS A 97 -3.92 -23.51 8.61
C CYS A 97 -4.30 -22.57 9.76
N THR A 98 -3.32 -22.11 10.54
CA THR A 98 -3.54 -21.11 11.59
C THR A 98 -3.96 -19.77 11.00
N LEU A 99 -3.35 -19.35 9.89
CA LEU A 99 -3.74 -18.15 9.16
C LEU A 99 -5.17 -18.27 8.63
N ALA A 100 -5.53 -19.38 8.01
CA ALA A 100 -6.90 -19.63 7.53
C ALA A 100 -7.93 -19.53 8.67
N ASN A 101 -7.67 -20.15 9.83
CA ASN A 101 -8.54 -20.02 11.01
C ASN A 101 -8.62 -18.60 11.55
N THR A 102 -7.52 -17.85 11.47
CA THR A 102 -7.50 -16.46 11.94
C THR A 102 -8.31 -15.58 11.01
N LEU A 103 -8.14 -15.72 9.69
CA LEU A 103 -8.91 -14.98 8.70
C LEU A 103 -10.39 -15.33 8.76
N GLY A 104 -10.75 -16.61 8.86
CA GLY A 104 -12.13 -17.06 8.99
C GLY A 104 -12.86 -16.40 10.16
N ARG A 105 -12.22 -16.33 11.33
CA ARG A 105 -12.82 -15.66 12.51
C ARG A 105 -12.82 -14.14 12.43
N LEU A 106 -11.86 -13.54 11.73
CA LEU A 106 -11.76 -12.08 11.64
C LEU A 106 -12.70 -11.49 10.61
N LEU A 107 -13.00 -12.26 9.56
CA LEU A 107 -13.81 -11.85 8.42
C LEU A 107 -15.20 -12.49 8.42
N ASP A 108 -15.58 -13.07 9.56
CA ASP A 108 -16.91 -13.58 9.82
C ASP A 108 -17.94 -12.44 9.71
N ASP A 109 -19.00 -12.64 8.93
CA ASP A 109 -20.07 -11.66 8.72
C ASP A 109 -21.19 -11.72 9.78
N GLY A 110 -20.99 -12.50 10.84
CA GLY A 110 -21.98 -12.78 11.88
C GLY A 110 -22.77 -14.05 11.64
N THR A 111 -22.62 -14.71 10.48
CA THR A 111 -23.31 -15.96 10.13
C THR A 111 -22.47 -17.22 10.34
N GLY A 112 -21.25 -17.09 10.89
CA GLY A 112 -20.29 -18.20 10.97
C GLY A 112 -19.49 -18.43 9.69
N HIS A 113 -19.66 -17.57 8.68
CA HIS A 113 -19.00 -17.65 7.39
C HIS A 113 -18.28 -16.34 7.05
N VAL A 114 -17.25 -16.44 6.22
CA VAL A 114 -16.56 -15.26 5.69
C VAL A 114 -17.47 -14.55 4.70
N ALA A 115 -17.57 -13.22 4.82
CA ALA A 115 -18.30 -12.39 3.87
C ALA A 115 -17.83 -12.68 2.42
N THR A 116 -18.76 -13.03 1.53
CA THR A 116 -18.44 -13.46 0.15
C THR A 116 -17.62 -12.40 -0.61
N SER A 117 -17.91 -11.11 -0.36
CA SER A 117 -17.17 -9.98 -0.95
C SER A 117 -15.69 -9.90 -0.54
N LEU A 118 -15.33 -10.50 0.60
CA LEU A 118 -13.96 -10.52 1.14
C LEU A 118 -13.24 -11.85 0.84
N GLN A 119 -13.91 -12.82 0.22
CA GLN A 119 -13.31 -14.09 -0.15
C GLN A 119 -12.07 -13.95 -1.06
N PRO A 120 -12.05 -13.06 -2.08
CA PRO A 120 -10.85 -12.87 -2.90
C PRO A 120 -9.63 -12.40 -2.09
N LEU A 121 -9.85 -11.58 -1.06
CA LEU A 121 -8.80 -11.18 -0.12
C LEU A 121 -8.29 -12.40 0.66
N VAL A 122 -9.18 -13.25 1.18
CA VAL A 122 -8.77 -14.47 1.91
C VAL A 122 -7.94 -15.38 1.02
N THR A 123 -8.38 -15.63 -0.21
CA THR A 123 -7.65 -16.46 -1.18
C THR A 123 -6.26 -15.89 -1.44
N SER A 124 -6.18 -14.61 -1.80
CA SER A 124 -4.90 -13.92 -1.99
C SER A 124 -4.02 -13.99 -0.73
N LEU A 125 -4.62 -13.86 0.46
CA LEU A 125 -3.91 -13.95 1.72
C LEU A 125 -3.43 -15.37 2.08
N LEU A 126 -4.00 -16.42 1.50
CA LEU A 126 -3.55 -17.79 1.71
C LEU A 126 -2.57 -18.27 0.63
N GLU A 127 -2.62 -17.68 -0.56
CA GLU A 127 -1.78 -18.05 -1.70
C GLU A 127 -0.35 -17.50 -1.63
N MET A 128 -0.11 -16.24 -1.21
CA MET A 128 1.28 -15.74 -1.14
C MET A 128 2.14 -16.46 -0.09
N ASP A 129 3.42 -16.67 -0.43
CA ASP A 129 4.41 -17.54 0.23
C ASP A 129 4.98 -17.08 1.59
N ARG A 130 4.22 -16.31 2.40
CA ARG A 130 4.72 -15.79 3.69
C ARG A 130 3.66 -15.81 4.80
N PRO A 131 3.17 -17.00 5.22
CA PRO A 131 2.10 -17.11 6.22
C PRO A 131 2.48 -16.50 7.58
N LYS A 132 3.73 -16.66 8.02
CA LYS A 132 4.24 -16.07 9.26
C LYS A 132 4.16 -14.55 9.29
N SER A 133 4.59 -13.88 8.21
CA SER A 133 4.58 -12.41 8.14
C SER A 133 3.15 -11.87 8.21
N ARG A 134 2.19 -12.55 7.58
CA ARG A 134 0.76 -12.20 7.65
C ARG A 134 0.20 -12.41 9.05
N LEU A 135 0.54 -13.51 9.71
CA LEU A 135 0.15 -13.74 11.11
C LEU A 135 0.69 -12.64 12.04
N ILE A 136 1.92 -12.17 11.81
CA ILE A 136 2.48 -11.03 12.55
C ILE A 136 1.72 -9.74 12.24
N TRP A 137 1.44 -9.47 10.96
CA TRP A 137 0.65 -8.31 10.53
C TRP A 137 -0.75 -8.30 11.16
N LEU A 138 -1.43 -9.45 11.23
CA LEU A 138 -2.74 -9.63 11.87
C LEU A 138 -2.71 -9.47 13.41
N ARG A 139 -1.54 -9.31 14.04
CA ARG A 139 -1.46 -8.91 15.46
C ARG A 139 -1.67 -7.41 15.65
N ASN A 140 -1.61 -6.60 14.59
CA ASN A 140 -1.85 -5.18 14.69
C ASN A 140 -3.35 -4.91 14.98
N PRO A 141 -3.70 -4.28 16.12
CA PRO A 141 -5.09 -4.09 16.52
C PRO A 141 -5.87 -3.23 15.52
N ASN A 142 -5.22 -2.30 14.82
CA ASN A 142 -5.87 -1.47 13.80
C ASN A 142 -6.25 -2.28 12.56
N VAL A 143 -5.40 -3.23 12.15
CA VAL A 143 -5.71 -4.14 11.03
C VAL A 143 -6.91 -5.01 11.40
N VAL A 144 -6.89 -5.60 12.61
CA VAL A 144 -7.99 -6.42 13.13
C VAL A 144 -9.30 -5.64 13.18
N ARG A 145 -9.28 -4.40 13.70
CA ARG A 145 -10.46 -3.53 13.76
C ARG A 145 -11.03 -3.25 12.37
N LEU A 146 -10.18 -2.90 11.41
CA LEU A 146 -10.61 -2.59 10.05
C LEU A 146 -11.19 -3.82 9.33
N LEU A 147 -10.52 -4.98 9.41
CA LEU A 147 -11.01 -6.22 8.79
C LEU A 147 -12.36 -6.64 9.35
N ARG A 148 -12.54 -6.57 10.68
CA ARG A 148 -13.84 -6.86 11.32
C ARG A 148 -14.91 -5.86 10.92
N GLY A 149 -14.58 -4.57 10.86
CA GLY A 149 -15.53 -3.54 10.45
C GLY A 149 -16.00 -3.70 9.00
N LEU A 150 -15.10 -4.12 8.10
CA LEU A 150 -15.46 -4.46 6.73
C LEU A 150 -16.34 -5.71 6.66
N ALA A 151 -16.01 -6.76 7.43
CA ALA A 151 -16.77 -8.01 7.44
C ALA A 151 -18.18 -7.85 8.02
N ALA A 152 -18.31 -7.08 9.10
CA ALA A 152 -19.59 -6.75 9.73
C ALA A 152 -20.39 -5.69 8.95
N GLY A 153 -19.83 -5.12 7.88
CA GLY A 153 -20.46 -4.05 7.10
C GLY A 153 -20.54 -2.68 7.79
N SER A 154 -19.96 -2.52 8.98
CA SER A 154 -19.91 -1.22 9.68
C SER A 154 -19.00 -0.21 8.97
N ILE A 155 -18.00 -0.70 8.22
CA ILE A 155 -17.17 0.09 7.32
C ILE A 155 -17.61 -0.25 5.90
N PRO A 156 -18.10 0.73 5.12
CA PRO A 156 -18.47 0.48 3.73
C PRO A 156 -17.25 -0.01 2.92
N LEU A 157 -17.41 -1.11 2.18
CA LEU A 157 -16.38 -1.68 1.32
C LEU A 157 -16.19 -0.84 0.04
N THR A 158 -15.71 0.39 0.21
CA THR A 158 -15.48 1.37 -0.84
C THR A 158 -14.22 2.19 -0.52
N HIS A 159 -13.69 2.90 -1.53
CA HIS A 159 -12.54 3.79 -1.31
C HIS A 159 -12.83 4.89 -0.30
N ASP A 160 -14.05 5.43 -0.34
CA ASP A 160 -14.54 6.50 0.54
C ASP A 160 -14.80 6.00 1.97
N GLY A 161 -15.39 4.80 2.12
CA GLY A 161 -15.56 4.17 3.44
C GLY A 161 -14.21 3.99 4.14
N LEU A 162 -13.22 3.48 3.42
CA LEU A 162 -11.85 3.39 3.93
C LEU A 162 -11.20 4.76 4.15
N HIS A 163 -11.55 5.80 3.40
CA HIS A 163 -10.93 7.12 3.52
C HIS A 163 -11.15 7.74 4.91
N GLN A 164 -12.33 7.51 5.49
CA GLN A 164 -12.75 8.03 6.79
C GLN A 164 -12.05 7.35 7.97
N GLU A 165 -11.39 6.21 7.72
CA GLU A 165 -10.78 5.40 8.76
C GLU A 165 -9.40 5.90 9.22
N THR A 166 -9.06 5.56 10.46
CA THR A 166 -7.77 5.85 11.08
C THR A 166 -7.14 4.59 11.71
N PRO A 167 -5.80 4.48 11.78
CA PRO A 167 -4.79 5.40 11.26
C PRO A 167 -4.56 5.22 9.75
N TRP A 168 -4.29 6.33 9.05
CA TRP A 168 -4.25 6.38 7.59
C TRP A 168 -3.19 5.46 6.96
N ARG A 169 -2.03 5.26 7.60
CA ARG A 169 -0.97 4.37 7.08
C ARG A 169 -1.43 2.92 6.98
N THR A 170 -2.17 2.45 7.98
CA THR A 170 -2.76 1.10 7.98
C THR A 170 -3.85 0.98 6.92
N VAL A 171 -4.69 2.01 6.80
CA VAL A 171 -5.75 2.09 5.78
C VAL A 171 -5.17 2.04 4.36
N VAL A 172 -4.09 2.76 4.09
CA VAL A 172 -3.43 2.75 2.77
C VAL A 172 -2.94 1.34 2.44
N HIS A 173 -2.26 0.68 3.37
CA HIS A 173 -1.78 -0.68 3.15
C HIS A 173 -2.94 -1.67 2.95
N LEU A 174 -4.01 -1.55 3.73
CA LEU A 174 -5.20 -2.39 3.58
C LEU A 174 -5.90 -2.14 2.23
N ARG A 175 -6.02 -0.88 1.80
CA ARG A 175 -6.58 -0.52 0.50
C ARG A 175 -5.77 -1.15 -0.63
N ASP A 176 -4.44 -1.09 -0.56
CA ASP A 176 -3.56 -1.73 -1.55
C ASP A 176 -3.86 -3.25 -1.62
N LEU A 177 -3.95 -3.94 -0.48
CA LEU A 177 -4.32 -5.37 -0.46
C LEU A 177 -5.71 -5.66 -1.03
N LEU A 178 -6.70 -4.80 -0.77
CA LEU A 178 -8.05 -4.94 -1.30
C LEU A 178 -8.10 -4.71 -2.83
N MET A 179 -7.30 -3.78 -3.35
CA MET A 179 -7.16 -3.58 -4.79
C MET A 179 -6.39 -4.73 -5.46
N ASP A 180 -5.33 -5.21 -4.84
CA ASP A 180 -4.51 -6.31 -5.37
C ASP A 180 -5.25 -7.65 -5.36
N SER A 181 -6.17 -7.85 -4.41
CA SER A 181 -7.07 -9.02 -4.39
C SER A 181 -8.32 -8.87 -5.25
N GLY A 182 -8.51 -7.72 -5.91
CA GLY A 182 -9.67 -7.44 -6.76
C GLY A 182 -10.97 -7.15 -6.00
N VAL A 183 -10.93 -7.04 -4.68
CA VAL A 183 -12.09 -6.68 -3.85
C VAL A 183 -12.51 -5.22 -4.06
N LEU A 184 -11.54 -4.33 -4.27
CA LEU A 184 -11.80 -2.93 -4.64
C LEU A 184 -11.32 -2.66 -6.06
N PRO A 185 -12.03 -1.79 -6.82
CA PRO A 185 -11.55 -1.32 -8.12
C PRO A 185 -10.18 -0.65 -7.97
N ARG A 186 -9.27 -0.92 -8.91
CA ARG A 186 -7.95 -0.31 -8.94
C ARG A 186 -8.09 1.18 -9.26
N VAL A 187 -7.59 2.03 -8.35
CA VAL A 187 -7.52 3.49 -8.53
C VAL A 187 -6.06 3.91 -8.32
N ASP A 188 -5.63 4.97 -9.00
CA ASP A 188 -4.29 5.51 -8.80
C ASP A 188 -4.11 5.96 -7.33
N ARG A 189 -3.21 5.26 -6.64
CA ARG A 189 -2.87 5.51 -5.24
C ARG A 189 -2.38 6.94 -5.00
N ARG A 190 -1.61 7.51 -5.93
CA ARG A 190 -1.09 8.87 -5.82
C ARG A 190 -2.23 9.88 -5.87
N ILE A 191 -3.23 9.65 -6.72
CA ILE A 191 -4.42 10.51 -6.80
C ILE A 191 -5.20 10.44 -5.48
N LEU A 192 -5.45 9.26 -4.93
CA LEU A 192 -6.17 9.12 -3.66
C LEU A 192 -5.44 9.79 -2.48
N LEU A 193 -4.13 9.60 -2.39
CA LEU A 193 -3.31 10.25 -1.35
C LEU A 193 -3.29 11.77 -1.53
N TYR A 194 -3.20 12.24 -2.77
CA TYR A 194 -3.23 13.66 -3.07
C TYR A 194 -4.59 14.28 -2.73
N GLN A 195 -5.71 13.62 -3.06
CA GLN A 195 -7.06 14.09 -2.72
C GLN A 195 -7.24 14.21 -1.20
N ARG A 196 -6.74 13.24 -0.42
CA ARG A 196 -6.75 13.31 1.04
C ARG A 196 -5.93 14.49 1.56
N TRP A 197 -4.68 14.59 1.12
CA TRP A 197 -3.80 15.68 1.50
C TRP A 197 -4.40 17.04 1.13
N LEU A 198 -4.99 17.15 -0.06
CA LEU A 198 -5.63 18.38 -0.55
C LEU A 198 -6.81 18.76 0.34
N ALA A 199 -7.68 17.81 0.70
CA ALA A 199 -8.79 18.05 1.60
C ALA A 199 -8.31 18.51 2.99
N GLU A 200 -7.32 17.82 3.56
CA GLU A 200 -6.72 18.18 4.86
C GLU A 200 -6.05 19.57 4.81
N ARG A 201 -5.34 19.90 3.73
CA ARG A 201 -4.73 21.22 3.54
C ARG A 201 -5.78 22.31 3.38
N LEU A 202 -6.72 22.15 2.46
CA LEU A 202 -7.77 23.13 2.18
C LEU A 202 -8.63 23.45 3.42
N ALA A 203 -8.84 22.48 4.30
CA ALA A 203 -9.52 22.70 5.57
C ALA A 203 -8.74 23.61 6.53
N THR A 204 -7.42 23.67 6.41
CA THR A 204 -6.53 24.45 7.29
C THR A 204 -6.06 25.78 6.73
N VAL A 205 -6.21 26.00 5.41
CA VAL A 205 -5.76 27.23 4.72
C VAL A 205 -6.47 28.47 5.27
N GLN A 206 -5.69 29.49 5.58
CA GLN A 206 -6.15 30.80 6.07
C GLN A 206 -5.97 31.90 5.02
N GLN A 207 -6.57 33.06 5.27
CA GLN A 207 -6.45 34.24 4.40
C GLN A 207 -4.99 34.66 4.19
N ALA A 208 -4.20 34.68 5.26
CA ALA A 208 -2.78 35.03 5.20
C ALA A 208 -1.97 34.09 4.28
N ASP A 209 -2.31 32.80 4.24
CA ASP A 209 -1.65 31.83 3.38
C ASP A 209 -1.95 32.11 1.89
N LEU A 210 -3.20 32.46 1.57
CA LEU A 210 -3.59 32.83 0.20
C LEU A 210 -2.98 34.16 -0.24
N ASP A 211 -2.90 35.14 0.65
CA ASP A 211 -2.32 36.45 0.35
C ASP A 211 -0.81 36.34 0.12
N ALA A 212 -0.10 35.63 1.00
CA ALA A 212 1.32 35.30 0.82
C ALA A 212 1.56 34.50 -0.46
N TRP A 213 0.67 33.54 -0.77
CA TRP A 213 0.76 32.81 -2.02
C TRP A 213 0.51 33.72 -3.23
N HIS A 214 -0.42 34.67 -3.19
CA HIS A 214 -0.65 35.56 -4.32
C HIS A 214 0.52 36.52 -4.60
N THR A 215 1.30 36.92 -3.58
CA THR A 215 2.38 37.90 -3.73
C THR A 215 3.68 37.32 -4.31
N GLU A 216 4.02 36.05 -4.07
CA GLU A 216 5.31 35.50 -4.54
C GLU A 216 5.42 35.38 -6.07
N LYS A 217 4.36 34.92 -6.75
CA LYS A 217 4.36 34.72 -8.23
C LYS A 217 2.99 34.97 -8.87
N PRO A 218 2.51 36.23 -8.93
CA PRO A 218 1.14 36.56 -9.31
C PRO A 218 0.69 36.00 -10.66
N ALA A 219 1.55 36.09 -11.69
CA ALA A 219 1.23 35.66 -13.06
C ALA A 219 0.95 34.15 -13.17
N THR A 220 1.67 33.33 -12.40
CA THR A 220 1.51 31.86 -12.42
C THR A 220 0.39 31.36 -11.52
N ARG A 221 -0.06 32.18 -10.56
CA ARG A 221 -1.01 31.78 -9.52
C ARG A 221 -2.43 32.29 -9.78
N ARG A 222 -2.59 33.36 -10.57
CA ARG A 222 -3.89 33.87 -11.06
C ARG A 222 -4.78 32.80 -11.71
N PRO A 223 -4.29 31.89 -12.58
CA PRO A 223 -5.14 30.86 -13.18
C PRO A 223 -5.83 29.92 -12.17
N ALA A 224 -5.26 29.75 -10.96
CA ALA A 224 -5.86 28.91 -9.93
C ALA A 224 -7.00 29.63 -9.16
N GLN A 225 -7.25 30.93 -9.37
CA GLN A 225 -8.36 31.63 -8.72
C GLN A 225 -9.72 31.03 -9.10
N THR A 226 -9.90 30.59 -10.35
CA THR A 226 -11.14 29.92 -10.78
C THR A 226 -11.38 28.64 -10.01
N PHE A 227 -10.32 27.86 -9.77
CA PHE A 227 -10.37 26.65 -8.97
C PHE A 227 -10.69 26.96 -7.49
N LEU A 228 -10.03 27.96 -6.89
CA LEU A 228 -10.29 28.36 -5.51
C LEU A 228 -11.73 28.86 -5.31
N ARG A 229 -12.26 29.68 -6.23
CA ARG A 229 -13.67 30.10 -6.23
C ARG A 229 -14.62 28.91 -6.30
N TRP A 230 -14.31 27.92 -7.13
CA TRP A 230 -15.11 26.69 -7.20
C TRP A 230 -15.04 25.87 -5.90
N CYS A 231 -13.86 25.73 -5.28
CA CYS A 231 -13.71 25.07 -3.98
C CYS A 231 -14.52 25.77 -2.88
N MET A 232 -14.52 27.11 -2.84
CA MET A 232 -15.35 27.88 -1.91
C MET A 232 -16.85 27.74 -2.21
N LYS A 233 -17.24 27.77 -3.48
CA LYS A 233 -18.63 27.59 -3.91
C LYS A 233 -19.17 26.19 -3.58
N THR A 234 -18.32 25.18 -3.64
CA THR A 234 -18.67 23.78 -3.34
C THR A 234 -18.41 23.39 -1.89
N SER A 235 -18.13 24.36 -1.00
CA SER A 235 -17.85 24.14 0.43
C SER A 235 -16.71 23.15 0.73
N ARG A 236 -15.74 23.03 -0.19
CA ARG A 236 -14.55 22.19 -0.02
C ARG A 236 -13.39 22.92 0.66
N MET A 237 -13.54 24.22 0.90
CA MET A 237 -12.61 25.05 1.69
C MET A 237 -13.38 26.23 2.32
N PRO A 238 -12.84 26.86 3.37
CA PRO A 238 -13.39 28.10 3.92
C PRO A 238 -13.49 29.21 2.86
N ARG A 239 -14.49 30.09 2.98
CA ARG A 239 -14.57 31.27 2.11
C ARG A 239 -13.48 32.26 2.50
N LEU A 240 -12.61 32.57 1.55
CA LEU A 240 -11.48 33.49 1.71
C LEU A 240 -11.53 34.54 0.58
N ALA A 241 -11.00 35.72 0.83
CA ALA A 241 -10.89 36.77 -0.16
C ALA A 241 -9.80 36.43 -1.18
N LEU A 242 -10.12 36.48 -2.48
CA LEU A 242 -9.13 36.38 -3.54
C LEU A 242 -8.89 37.78 -4.08
N SER A 243 -7.65 38.26 -3.99
CA SER A 243 -7.32 39.59 -4.46
C SER A 243 -7.49 39.67 -5.97
N THR A 244 -8.48 40.46 -6.41
CA THR A 244 -8.68 40.82 -7.81
C THR A 244 -7.85 42.07 -8.07
N MET A 245 -6.52 41.96 -8.08
CA MET A 245 -5.72 43.08 -8.60
C MET A 245 -6.08 43.21 -10.09
N GLY A 246 -6.84 44.25 -10.41
CA GLY A 246 -7.16 44.67 -11.78
C GLY A 246 -5.89 44.93 -12.60
N PRO A 247 -6.02 45.24 -13.91
CA PRO A 247 -4.86 45.62 -14.72
C PRO A 247 -4.05 46.71 -13.99
N PRO A 248 -2.70 46.67 -14.08
CA PRO A 248 -1.85 47.62 -13.36
C PRO A 248 -2.29 49.05 -13.64
N SER A 249 -2.34 49.86 -12.59
CA SER A 249 -2.68 51.28 -12.69
C SER A 249 -1.66 51.97 -13.60
N PRO A 250 -2.06 52.99 -14.38
CA PRO A 250 -1.10 53.79 -15.15
C PRO A 250 0.04 54.35 -14.29
N SER A 251 -0.13 54.55 -12.99
CA SER A 251 0.97 54.98 -12.10
C SER A 251 2.14 53.98 -12.01
N ASP A 252 1.94 52.71 -12.35
CA ASP A 252 2.97 51.66 -12.27
C ASP A 252 3.92 51.66 -13.48
N TRP A 253 3.59 52.35 -14.59
CA TRP A 253 4.50 52.47 -15.75
C TRP A 253 5.54 53.58 -15.58
N GLU A 254 5.25 54.59 -14.76
CA GLU A 254 6.11 55.77 -14.60
C GLU A 254 7.36 55.52 -13.73
N THR A 255 7.34 54.48 -12.90
CA THR A 255 8.44 54.13 -11.98
C THR A 255 9.45 53.12 -12.54
N ARG A 256 9.33 52.71 -13.81
CA ARG A 256 10.34 51.81 -14.43
C ARG A 256 11.62 52.58 -14.83
N PRO A 257 12.81 51.98 -14.61
CA PRO A 257 14.08 52.56 -15.01
C PRO A 257 14.16 52.78 -16.54
N PRO A 258 14.91 53.80 -17.01
CA PRO A 258 14.75 54.41 -18.33
C PRO A 258 15.00 53.49 -19.55
N HIS A 259 15.62 52.33 -19.37
CA HIS A 259 15.88 51.37 -20.45
C HIS A 259 14.62 50.59 -20.92
N PHE A 260 13.48 50.73 -20.24
CA PHE A 260 12.20 50.14 -20.65
C PHE A 260 11.18 51.15 -21.22
N ARG A 261 11.54 52.43 -21.39
CA ARG A 261 10.66 53.41 -22.06
C ARG A 261 10.86 53.29 -23.58
N SER A 262 9.80 52.94 -24.30
CA SER A 262 9.79 52.99 -25.77
C SER A 262 10.10 54.41 -26.26
N PRO A 263 10.86 54.60 -27.35
CA PRO A 263 11.07 55.94 -27.89
C PRO A 263 9.73 56.50 -28.39
N SER A 264 9.43 57.73 -27.97
CA SER A 264 8.29 58.51 -28.49
C SER A 264 8.38 58.59 -30.02
N PRO A 265 7.30 58.41 -30.78
CA PRO A 265 7.37 58.46 -32.23
C PRO A 265 7.72 59.88 -32.66
N ALA A 266 8.91 60.04 -33.25
CA ALA A 266 9.29 61.24 -33.95
C ALA A 266 8.32 61.47 -35.11
N SER A 267 7.87 62.72 -35.22
CA SER A 267 7.05 63.26 -36.31
C SER A 267 7.64 62.91 -37.68
N CYS A 268 7.07 61.92 -38.37
CA CYS A 268 7.28 61.71 -39.80
C CYS A 268 6.05 62.22 -40.56
N GLY A 269 6.26 63.27 -41.37
CA GLY A 269 5.24 63.90 -42.19
C GLY A 269 4.66 62.94 -43.24
N HIS A 270 3.36 63.04 -43.44
CA HIS A 270 2.65 62.37 -44.51
C HIS A 270 2.87 63.15 -45.83
N THR A 271 3.45 62.51 -46.83
CA THR A 271 3.17 62.81 -48.24
C THR A 271 2.23 61.72 -48.79
N SER A 272 1.27 62.17 -49.59
CA SER A 272 0.04 61.48 -49.94
C SER A 272 0.16 60.41 -51.03
N SER A 273 -0.81 59.48 -50.99
CA SER A 273 -1.51 58.87 -52.14
C SER A 273 -0.98 57.55 -52.78
N PRO A 274 -1.83 56.79 -53.52
CA PRO A 274 -2.25 55.43 -53.12
C PRO A 274 -2.14 54.37 -54.24
N ALA A 275 -2.48 53.12 -53.92
CA ALA A 275 -2.74 51.93 -54.78
C ALA A 275 -2.11 50.69 -54.08
N ASP A 276 -2.61 49.47 -54.10
CA ASP A 276 -3.77 48.87 -54.73
C ASP A 276 -3.96 47.47 -54.09
N THR A 277 -5.21 47.02 -54.05
CA THR A 277 -5.70 45.63 -54.15
C THR A 277 -5.04 44.49 -53.34
N CYS A 278 -5.85 43.89 -52.47
CA CYS A 278 -5.68 42.50 -51.98
C CYS A 278 -6.36 41.53 -52.97
N PRO A 279 -5.77 40.34 -53.19
CA PRO A 279 -6.60 39.17 -53.45
C PRO A 279 -6.23 37.96 -52.56
N THR A 280 -7.28 37.24 -52.18
CA THR A 280 -7.28 35.93 -51.53
C THR A 280 -6.97 34.80 -52.54
N PRO A 281 -6.47 33.65 -52.09
CA PRO A 281 -6.96 32.36 -52.61
C PRO A 281 -7.29 31.38 -51.46
N ALA A 282 -8.47 30.75 -51.40
CA ALA A 282 -9.07 29.68 -52.23
C ALA A 282 -8.67 28.26 -51.77
N ALA A 283 -9.71 27.43 -51.61
CA ALA A 283 -9.69 26.05 -51.11
C ALA A 283 -9.46 25.02 -52.22
N GLU A 284 -8.87 23.87 -51.88
CA GLU A 284 -8.98 22.64 -52.68
C GLU A 284 -9.18 21.41 -51.78
N ALA A 285 -10.07 20.54 -52.25
CA ALA A 285 -10.43 19.23 -51.71
C ALA A 285 -9.88 18.11 -52.61
N HIS A 286 -10.04 16.85 -52.15
CA HIS A 286 -9.93 15.54 -52.81
C HIS A 286 -8.88 14.64 -52.12
N GLY A 287 -9.12 13.36 -51.78
CA GLY A 287 -10.27 12.47 -51.91
C GLY A 287 -9.82 11.00 -51.74
N GLY A 288 -10.72 10.14 -51.24
CA GLY A 288 -10.72 8.65 -51.33
C GLY A 288 -9.55 7.86 -50.70
N SER A 289 -9.68 6.62 -50.21
CA SER A 289 -10.76 5.63 -50.17
C SER A 289 -10.39 4.55 -49.14
N SER A 290 -11.39 4.05 -48.40
CA SER A 290 -11.49 2.64 -47.95
C SER A 290 -12.39 1.90 -48.97
N PRO A 291 -12.37 0.55 -49.10
CA PRO A 291 -13.17 -0.29 -48.18
C PRO A 291 -12.69 -1.76 -47.95
N ASP A 292 -13.20 -2.33 -46.84
CA ASP A 292 -13.80 -3.67 -46.63
C ASP A 292 -13.12 -4.98 -47.09
N ALA A 293 -13.34 -6.16 -46.47
CA ALA A 293 -13.96 -6.62 -45.23
C ALA A 293 -13.79 -8.17 -45.18
N SER A 294 -13.55 -8.76 -43.99
CA SER A 294 -14.07 -10.06 -43.45
C SER A 294 -14.04 -11.36 -44.30
N PRO A 295 -14.45 -12.57 -43.80
CA PRO A 295 -14.75 -13.04 -42.43
C PRO A 295 -14.11 -14.41 -42.04
N ALA A 296 -14.25 -14.73 -40.73
CA ALA A 296 -14.57 -16.03 -40.06
C ALA A 296 -13.99 -17.40 -40.50
N SER A 297 -13.46 -18.15 -39.50
CA SER A 297 -14.04 -19.42 -38.95
C SER A 297 -12.99 -20.47 -38.56
N ARG A 298 -12.88 -20.80 -37.27
CA ARG A 298 -13.21 -22.10 -36.65
C ARG A 298 -12.89 -22.10 -35.15
#